data_AF-A0A7C6X4E2-F1
#
_entry.id   AF-A0A7C6X4E2-F1
#
_cell.length_a   1.000
_cell.length_b   1.000
_cell.length_c   1.000
_cell.angle_alpha   90.00
_cell.angle_beta   90.00
_cell.angle_gamma   90.00
#
_symmetry.space_group_name_H-M   'P 1'
#
loop_
_entity.id
_entity.type
_entity.pdbx_description
1 polymer ?
#
loop_
_entity_poly.entity_id
_entity_poly.type
_entity_poly.pdbx_seq_one_letter_code
_entity_poly.pdbx_strand_id
1 'polypeptide(L)'
;MSRFLRVGFISDRIGDIIEASSLLLAEMDGDERAVETVQDILAMAKDVRDFLARWSSEPIIYTGPGTTDEVIAMLDTLITRARQSAS
;
A
#
# COMPACT_ATOMS: atom_id res chain seq x y z
N MET A 1 -17.27 -0.64 10.55
CA MET A 1 -16.21 -0.81 9.54
C MET A 1 -15.03 -1.50 10.21
N SER A 2 -14.36 -2.41 9.50
CA SER A 2 -13.10 -2.99 9.96
C SER A 2 -12.04 -1.89 10.12
N ARG A 3 -11.24 -1.93 11.19
CA ARG A 3 -10.06 -1.04 11.37
C ARG A 3 -8.84 -1.52 10.59
N PHE A 4 -9.03 -2.52 9.76
CA PHE A 4 -7.98 -3.20 9.02
C PHE A 4 -8.21 -3.01 7.54
N LEU A 5 -7.23 -2.40 6.88
CA LEU A 5 -7.20 -2.15 5.45
C LEU A 5 -6.25 -3.15 4.80
N ARG A 6 -6.69 -3.81 3.72
CA ARG A 6 -5.84 -4.73 2.96
C ARG A 6 -4.88 -3.95 2.09
N VAL A 7 -3.61 -4.34 2.07
CA VAL A 7 -2.62 -3.70 1.20
C VAL A 7 -2.94 -3.84 -0.28
N GLY A 8 -3.77 -4.81 -0.69
CA GLY A 8 -4.29 -4.90 -2.04
C GLY A 8 -4.86 -3.57 -2.54
N PHE A 9 -5.60 -2.85 -1.69
CA PHE A 9 -6.10 -1.51 -2.03
C PHE A 9 -4.98 -0.53 -2.38
N ILE A 10 -3.88 -0.53 -1.62
CA ILE A 10 -2.73 0.35 -1.89
C ILE A 10 -2.03 -0.08 -3.19
N SER A 11 -1.88 -1.39 -3.40
CA SER A 11 -1.26 -1.92 -4.63
C SER A 11 -2.06 -1.55 -5.87
N ASP A 12 -3.39 -1.66 -5.82
CA ASP A 12 -4.29 -1.27 -6.89
C ASP A 12 -4.14 0.23 -7.20
N ARG A 13 -4.16 1.08 -6.16
CA ARG A 13 -4.00 2.53 -6.33
C ARG A 13 -2.63 2.93 -6.88
N ILE A 14 -1.56 2.22 -6.54
CA ILE A 14 -0.24 2.43 -7.15
C ILE A 14 -0.26 2.01 -8.63
N GLY A 15 -0.94 0.91 -8.95
CA GLY A 15 -1.18 0.49 -10.34
C GLY A 15 -1.87 1.59 -11.15
N ASP A 16 -2.95 2.17 -10.61
CA ASP A 16 -3.67 3.27 -11.25
C ASP A 16 -2.77 4.50 -11.50
N ILE A 17 -1.88 4.83 -10.55
CA ILE A 17 -0.92 5.94 -10.71
C ILE A 17 0.08 5.64 -11.82
N ILE A 18 0.63 4.42 -11.86
CA ILE A 18 1.57 3.99 -12.91
C ILE A 18 0.92 4.10 -14.29
N GLU A 19 -0.32 3.63 -14.43
CA GLU A 19 -1.08 3.70 -15.68
C GLU A 19 -1.34 5.16 -16.07
N ALA A 20 -1.89 5.96 -15.17
CA ALA A 20 -2.21 7.37 -15.43
C ALA A 20 -0.96 8.19 -15.80
N SER A 21 0.16 8.02 -15.08
CA SER A 21 1.42 8.69 -15.40
C SER A 21 1.98 8.25 -16.76
N SER A 22 1.84 6.97 -17.12
CA SER A 22 2.29 6.47 -18.43
C SER A 22 1.46 7.02 -19.58
N LEU A 23 0.13 7.09 -19.41
CA LEU A 23 -0.78 7.70 -20.39
C LEU A 23 -0.48 9.20 -20.54
N LEU A 24 -0.31 9.91 -19.44
CA LEU A 24 0.00 11.33 -19.45
C LEU A 24 1.30 11.60 -20.21
N LEU A 25 2.37 10.83 -19.95
CA LEU A 25 3.64 10.97 -20.69
C LEU A 25 3.50 10.74 -22.20
N ALA A 26 2.58 9.88 -22.63
CA ALA A 26 2.34 9.61 -24.05
C ALA A 26 1.58 10.75 -24.76
N GLU A 27 0.81 11.54 -24.01
CA GLU A 27 0.00 12.65 -24.53
C GLU A 27 0.66 14.03 -24.35
N MET A 28 1.73 14.11 -23.56
CA MET A 28 2.45 15.36 -23.31
C MET A 28 3.29 15.78 -24.51
N ASP A 29 3.22 17.08 -24.84
CA ASP A 29 3.97 17.68 -25.94
C ASP A 29 4.79 18.88 -25.42
N GLY A 30 6.13 18.77 -25.49
CA GLY A 30 7.06 19.92 -25.49
C GLY A 30 7.40 20.63 -24.17
N ASP A 31 6.78 20.32 -23.02
CA ASP A 31 7.23 20.84 -21.71
C ASP A 31 8.15 19.85 -21.00
N GLU A 32 9.46 20.02 -21.20
CA GLU A 32 10.52 19.16 -20.62
C GLU A 32 10.41 19.03 -19.09
N ARG A 33 10.07 20.11 -18.38
CA ARG A 33 9.97 20.08 -16.91
C ARG A 33 8.77 19.30 -16.44
N ALA A 34 7.64 19.46 -17.13
CA ALA A 34 6.46 18.68 -16.82
C ALA A 34 6.70 17.20 -17.12
N VAL A 35 7.35 16.87 -18.24
CA VAL A 35 7.72 15.49 -18.60
C VAL A 35 8.62 14.87 -17.53
N GLU A 36 9.67 15.57 -17.10
CA GLU A 36 10.58 15.12 -16.03
C GLU A 36 9.80 14.85 -14.73
N THR A 37 8.94 15.77 -14.33
CA THR A 37 8.11 15.62 -13.12
C THR A 37 7.23 14.38 -13.18
N VAL A 38 6.59 14.10 -14.32
CA VAL A 38 5.73 12.91 -14.46
C VAL A 38 6.56 11.62 -14.51
N GLN A 39 7.75 11.65 -15.11
CA GLN A 39 8.69 10.53 -15.09
C GLN A 39 9.13 10.20 -13.66
N ASP A 40 9.40 11.21 -12.83
CA ASP A 40 9.76 11.03 -11.42
C ASP A 40 8.61 10.39 -10.63
N ILE A 41 7.38 10.87 -10.81
CA ILE A 41 6.18 10.27 -10.18
C ILE A 41 6.03 8.80 -10.59
N LEU A 42 6.21 8.50 -11.89
CA LEU A 42 6.15 7.14 -12.41
C LEU A 42 7.24 6.24 -11.81
N ALA A 43 8.46 6.75 -11.67
CA ALA A 43 9.58 6.03 -11.06
C ALA A 43 9.28 5.74 -9.58
N MET A 44 8.86 6.74 -8.81
CA MET A 44 8.47 6.57 -7.42
C MET A 44 7.35 5.53 -7.25
N ALA A 45 6.31 5.57 -8.10
CA ALA A 45 5.21 4.62 -8.02
C ALA A 45 5.69 3.18 -8.32
N LYS A 46 6.56 2.99 -9.31
CA LYS A 46 7.18 1.69 -9.61
C LYS A 46 8.04 1.18 -8.46
N ASP A 47 8.84 2.05 -7.85
CA ASP A 47 9.67 1.67 -6.71
C ASP A 47 8.84 1.19 -5.53
N VAL A 48 7.73 1.89 -5.21
CA VAL A 48 6.82 1.47 -4.15
C VAL A 48 6.15 0.13 -4.51
N ARG A 49 5.68 -0.05 -5.74
CA ARG A 49 5.11 -1.33 -6.19
C ARG A 49 6.11 -2.48 -6.03
N ASP A 50 7.34 -2.27 -6.47
CA ASP A 50 8.39 -3.29 -6.43
C ASP A 50 8.81 -3.60 -4.98
N PHE A 51 8.74 -2.62 -4.09
CA PHE A 51 8.89 -2.84 -2.65
C PHE A 51 7.76 -3.70 -2.06
N LEU A 52 6.49 -3.38 -2.38
CA LEU A 52 5.33 -4.15 -1.91
C LEU A 52 5.36 -5.60 -2.43
N ALA A 53 5.82 -5.81 -3.67
CA ALA A 53 5.92 -7.14 -4.28
C ALA A 53 6.93 -8.07 -3.59
N ARG A 54 7.84 -7.54 -2.76
CA ARG A 54 8.81 -8.34 -1.97
C ARG A 54 8.20 -8.95 -0.72
N TRP A 55 6.98 -8.55 -0.34
CA TRP A 55 6.33 -9.09 0.84
C TRP A 55 5.86 -10.53 0.59
N SER A 56 6.18 -11.43 1.51
CA SER A 56 5.82 -12.86 1.41
C SER A 56 4.33 -13.12 1.62
N SER A 57 3.58 -12.13 2.09
CA SER A 57 2.14 -12.16 2.33
C SER A 57 1.57 -10.76 2.16
N GLU A 58 0.31 -10.65 1.76
CA GLU A 58 -0.42 -9.37 1.71
C GLU A 58 -0.63 -8.84 3.15
N PRO A 59 0.03 -7.76 3.58
CA PRO A 59 -0.11 -7.28 4.94
C PRO A 59 -1.41 -6.52 5.12
N ILE A 60 -1.78 -6.43 6.39
CA ILE A 60 -2.98 -5.76 6.83
C ILE A 60 -2.55 -4.51 7.60
N ILE A 61 -3.06 -3.36 7.17
CA ILE A 61 -2.76 -2.07 7.80
C ILE A 61 -3.85 -1.78 8.82
N TYR A 62 -3.45 -1.60 10.08
CA TYR A 62 -4.36 -1.11 11.12
C TYR A 62 -4.47 0.42 11.01
N THR A 63 -5.69 0.93 10.86
CA THR A 63 -6.00 2.36 10.70
C THR A 63 -6.69 2.98 11.92
N GLY A 64 -6.82 2.21 13.00
CA GLY A 64 -7.38 2.71 14.26
C GLY A 64 -6.37 3.50 15.09
N PRO A 65 -6.83 4.15 16.17
CA PRO A 65 -5.93 4.80 17.12
C PRO A 65 -5.13 3.76 17.92
N GLY A 66 -3.97 4.20 18.42
CA GLY A 66 -3.07 3.42 19.27
C GLY A 66 -1.65 3.39 18.72
N THR A 67 -0.71 2.97 19.56
CA THR A 67 0.67 2.71 19.15
C THR A 67 0.79 1.32 18.53
N THR A 68 1.88 1.06 17.81
CA THR A 68 2.18 -0.28 17.27
C THR A 68 2.17 -1.34 18.37
N ASP A 69 2.76 -1.07 19.53
CA ASP A 69 2.85 -2.01 20.65
C ASP A 69 1.47 -2.34 21.23
N GLU A 70 0.60 -1.34 21.37
CA GLU A 70 -0.79 -1.53 21.83
C GLU A 70 -1.59 -2.41 20.88
N VAL A 71 -1.39 -2.21 19.57
CA VAL A 71 -2.07 -3.00 18.53
C VAL A 71 -1.54 -4.44 18.52
N ILE A 72 -0.23 -4.65 18.68
CA ILE A 72 0.36 -5.99 18.80
C ILE A 72 -0.21 -6.72 20.02
N ALA A 73 -0.22 -6.08 21.19
CA ALA A 73 -0.75 -6.67 22.41
C ALA A 73 -2.25 -7.05 22.29
N MET A 74 -3.03 -6.20 21.61
CA MET A 74 -4.42 -6.49 21.27
C MET A 74 -4.53 -7.75 20.39
N LEU A 75 -3.73 -7.83 19.31
CA LEU A 75 -3.74 -8.97 18.39
C LEU A 75 -3.35 -10.28 19.10
N ASP A 76 -2.31 -10.26 19.94
CA ASP A 76 -1.86 -11.43 20.71
C ASP A 76 -2.96 -11.95 21.66
N THR A 77 -3.69 -11.02 22.29
CA THR A 77 -4.84 -11.37 23.14
C THR A 77 -5.94 -12.06 22.34
N LEU A 78 -6.27 -11.55 21.15
CA LEU A 78 -7.29 -12.14 20.29
C LEU A 78 -6.89 -13.53 19.79
N ILE A 79 -5.64 -13.71 19.39
CA ILE A 79 -5.09 -15.01 18.95
C ILE A 79 -5.17 -16.03 20.10
N THR A 80 -4.77 -15.63 21.30
CA THR A 80 -4.79 -16.50 22.49
C THR A 80 -6.20 -16.97 22.81
N ARG A 81 -7.18 -16.05 22.80
CA ARG A 81 -8.60 -16.38 23.02
C ARG A 81 -9.15 -17.32 21.96
N ALA A 82 -8.85 -17.06 20.69
CA ALA A 82 -9.31 -17.91 19.59
C ALA A 82 -8.81 -19.35 19.71
N ARG A 83 -7.56 -19.55 20.16
CA ARG A 83 -6.99 -20.89 20.41
C ARG A 83 -7.68 -21.62 21.56
N GLN A 84 -8.04 -20.90 22.64
CA GLN A 84 -8.75 -21.48 23.78
C GLN A 84 -10.20 -21.87 23.44
N SER A 85 -10.88 -21.11 22.58
CA SER A 85 -12.24 -21.45 22.15
C SER A 85 -12.32 -22.61 21.15
N ALA A 86 -11.18 -23.02 20.58
CA ALA A 86 -11.10 -24.13 19.63
C ALA A 86 -10.72 -25.48 20.28
N SER A 87 -10.42 -25.50 21.59
CA SER A 87 -10.18 -26.72 22.40
C SER A 87 -11.39 -27.08 23.23
#